data_AF-A0A061QG07-F1
#
_entry.id   AF-A0A061QG07-F1
#
_cell.length_a   1.000
_cell.length_b   1.000
_cell.length_c   1.000
_cell.angle_alpha   90.00
_cell.angle_beta   90.00
_cell.angle_gamma   90.00
#
_symmetry.space_group_name_H-M   'P 1'
#
loop_
_entity.id
_entity.type
_entity.pdbx_description
1 polymer ?
#
loop_
_entity_poly.entity_id
_entity_poly.type
_entity_poly.pdbx_seq_one_letter_code
_entity_poly.pdbx_strand_id
1 'polypeptide(L)'
;MSEPSQDMMIEAEGVDPLQLAYCDMSDLGNSQRLVARGQGRLMFSPSIGWLAFNGHCWSAEEGEMLAHRLAHETAQGIRIEAQALVEHAKRLASDGKAEASAMARERADDLFGWAVQAGNAGRTVAMLAQGKHYMRVAPDQLDRDRMAITLSNGTLKIRDCASRGVDFHLKNHDPADAITREAAVAYDPSAQCPGWRAHIARCLPNLEMSDFFQKMIGYAFSGHVSEQCFFMLQGPGQDGKSTTMNIIRRVMGGYAAVADVKTFLDLGQRSGADASPDLARLSGDVRLVSCSEPPRGAKLNEALLKGITGGAPITARHLNRDPFEYSPRFKIVMEVNDRPRVMGGDDGVWRRIVPIPFTRKIPDNEIDRTLEDRLVETEGPGILNWALEGLAMWMAEGLVRPEPVREAVADYRAASNPFSEWFYDRCERDERAEESAADLYRDYQTWCEAGNYEPISNTAFGRALGDRQVIRRKGAGGRIFRRGVRLKSHDYDPTAGSSAPSPDKPPMQGSMLGDDYDPYAM
;
A
#
# COMPACT_ATOMS: atom_id res chain seq x y z
N MET A 1 6.76 -27.98 -24.97
CA MET A 1 5.90 -28.79 -24.09
C MET A 1 6.75 -29.94 -23.60
N SER A 2 7.48 -29.70 -22.51
CA SER A 2 8.29 -30.69 -21.81
C SER A 2 7.38 -31.39 -20.80
N GLU A 3 7.42 -32.72 -20.79
CA GLU A 3 6.68 -33.57 -19.85
C GLU A 3 7.05 -33.22 -18.40
N PRO A 4 6.10 -33.22 -17.45
CA PRO A 4 6.41 -33.11 -16.04
C PRO A 4 7.08 -34.42 -15.60
N SER A 5 8.33 -34.33 -15.16
CA SER A 5 9.09 -35.42 -14.57
C SER A 5 8.32 -36.09 -13.43
N GLN A 6 8.06 -37.39 -13.57
CA GLN A 6 7.26 -38.22 -12.66
C GLN A 6 7.96 -38.65 -11.36
N ASP A 7 9.16 -38.15 -11.03
CA ASP A 7 9.91 -38.56 -9.84
C ASP A 7 10.12 -37.41 -8.83
N MET A 8 9.01 -36.93 -8.26
CA MET A 8 9.01 -36.13 -7.03
C MET A 8 8.08 -36.78 -6.01
N MET A 9 8.31 -38.06 -5.68
CA MET A 9 7.95 -38.56 -4.35
C MET A 9 8.96 -37.95 -3.38
N ILE A 10 8.68 -36.72 -2.93
CA ILE A 10 9.49 -36.05 -1.91
C ILE A 10 9.26 -36.79 -0.60
N GLU A 11 10.17 -37.69 -0.23
CA GLU A 11 10.49 -37.87 1.18
C GLU A 11 10.79 -36.45 1.70
N ALA A 12 9.94 -35.91 2.57
CA ALA A 12 10.23 -34.63 3.20
C ALA A 12 11.59 -34.76 3.89
N GLU A 13 12.64 -34.12 3.34
CA GLU A 13 14.01 -34.25 3.83
C GLU A 13 14.04 -34.09 5.35
N GLY A 14 14.43 -35.16 6.05
CA GLY A 14 14.59 -35.16 7.50
C GLY A 14 13.41 -35.65 8.34
N VAL A 15 12.28 -36.10 7.76
CA VAL A 15 11.17 -36.66 8.56
C VAL A 15 11.20 -38.19 8.51
N ASP A 16 11.47 -38.84 9.64
CA ASP A 16 11.49 -40.30 9.76
C ASP A 16 10.06 -40.89 9.63
N PRO A 17 9.77 -41.69 8.58
CA PRO A 17 8.47 -42.32 8.41
C PRO A 17 8.09 -43.24 9.57
N LEU A 18 9.06 -43.87 10.24
CA LEU A 18 8.81 -44.72 11.39
C LEU A 18 8.30 -43.90 12.59
N GLN A 19 8.84 -42.69 12.80
CA GLN A 19 8.37 -41.80 13.86
C GLN A 19 6.93 -41.36 13.62
N LEU A 20 6.59 -40.99 12.37
CA LEU A 20 5.23 -40.59 12.00
C LEU A 20 4.20 -41.72 12.09
N ALA A 21 4.64 -42.97 11.90
CA ALA A 21 3.75 -44.12 11.94
C ALA A 21 3.07 -44.33 13.32
N TYR A 22 3.66 -43.76 14.37
CA TYR A 22 3.12 -43.78 15.72
C TYR A 22 2.15 -42.62 16.02
N CYS A 23 1.99 -41.63 15.14
CA CYS A 23 0.92 -40.64 15.28
C CYS A 23 -0.46 -41.32 15.21
N ASP A 24 -1.45 -40.78 15.94
CA ASP A 24 -2.79 -41.35 16.02
C ASP A 24 -3.48 -41.51 14.64
N MET A 25 -4.37 -42.48 14.52
CA MET A 25 -5.23 -42.66 13.35
C MET A 25 -6.50 -41.81 13.49
N SER A 26 -6.29 -40.50 13.53
CA SER A 26 -7.32 -39.49 13.74
C SER A 26 -7.03 -38.23 12.91
N ASP A 27 -7.98 -37.30 12.83
CA ASP A 27 -7.74 -36.01 12.16
C ASP A 27 -6.60 -35.22 12.85
N LEU A 28 -6.45 -35.39 14.16
CA LEU A 28 -5.36 -34.80 14.93
C LEU A 28 -4.02 -35.44 14.59
N GLY A 29 -3.95 -36.77 14.51
CA GLY A 29 -2.72 -37.46 14.10
C GLY A 29 -2.35 -37.18 12.65
N ASN A 30 -3.33 -37.00 11.77
CA ASN A 30 -3.11 -36.49 10.41
C ASN A 30 -2.53 -35.06 10.44
N SER A 31 -3.06 -34.18 11.28
CA SER A 31 -2.53 -32.83 11.49
C SER A 31 -1.08 -32.86 11.98
N GLN A 32 -0.73 -33.74 12.93
CA GLN A 32 0.65 -33.88 13.41
C GLN A 32 1.62 -34.31 12.29
N ARG A 33 1.19 -35.25 11.44
CA ARG A 33 1.96 -35.65 10.25
C ARG A 33 2.15 -34.51 9.26
N LEU A 34 1.09 -33.72 9.02
CA LEU A 34 1.15 -32.53 8.18
C LEU A 34 2.14 -31.51 8.75
N VAL A 35 2.10 -31.24 10.06
CA VAL A 35 3.03 -30.32 10.75
C VAL A 35 4.48 -30.76 10.56
N ALA A 36 4.77 -32.04 10.76
CA ALA A 36 6.12 -32.57 10.56
C ALA A 36 6.60 -32.41 9.11
N ARG A 37 5.74 -32.71 8.12
CA ARG A 37 6.08 -32.59 6.69
C ARG A 37 6.13 -31.15 6.17
N GLY A 38 5.36 -30.24 6.80
CA GLY A 38 5.28 -28.83 6.45
C GLY A 38 6.30 -27.95 7.17
N GLN A 39 7.05 -28.50 8.14
CA GLN A 39 8.00 -27.72 8.94
C GLN A 39 9.01 -27.00 8.04
N GLY A 40 9.18 -25.70 8.26
CA GLY A 40 10.08 -24.85 7.46
C GLY A 40 9.58 -24.50 6.06
N ARG A 41 8.43 -25.04 5.62
CA ARG A 41 7.85 -24.83 4.28
C ARG A 41 6.46 -24.23 4.30
N LEU A 42 5.72 -24.43 5.40
CA LEU A 42 4.34 -23.98 5.54
C LEU A 42 4.14 -23.32 6.92
N MET A 43 3.43 -22.19 6.93
CA MET A 43 2.96 -21.52 8.14
C MET A 43 1.56 -20.93 7.93
N PHE A 44 0.89 -20.57 9.02
CA PHE A 44 -0.45 -20.00 8.99
C PHE A 44 -0.52 -18.69 9.77
N SER A 45 -0.89 -17.60 9.11
CA SER A 45 -1.19 -16.32 9.76
C SER A 45 -2.70 -16.11 9.80
N PRO A 46 -3.31 -15.78 10.96
CA PRO A 46 -4.75 -15.51 11.03
C PRO A 46 -5.23 -14.36 10.13
N SER A 47 -4.38 -13.38 9.84
CA SER A 47 -4.74 -12.23 8.99
C SER A 47 -4.54 -12.48 7.50
N ILE A 48 -3.61 -13.37 7.13
CA ILE A 48 -3.23 -13.61 5.72
C ILE A 48 -3.77 -14.94 5.20
N GLY A 49 -3.75 -16.00 6.03
CA GLY A 49 -4.02 -17.38 5.64
C GLY A 49 -2.76 -18.25 5.67
N TRP A 50 -2.76 -19.31 4.87
CA TRP A 50 -1.58 -20.13 4.67
C TRP A 50 -0.50 -19.38 3.90
N LEU A 51 0.75 -19.61 4.25
CA LEU A 51 1.94 -19.06 3.64
C LEU A 51 2.91 -20.21 3.33
N ALA A 52 3.45 -20.23 2.11
CA ALA A 52 4.43 -21.20 1.67
C ALA A 52 5.80 -20.54 1.52
N PHE A 53 6.87 -21.19 1.99
CA PHE A 53 8.21 -20.73 1.69
C PHE A 53 8.60 -21.19 0.29
N ASN A 54 8.80 -20.24 -0.63
CA ASN A 54 9.07 -20.51 -2.04
C ASN A 54 10.57 -20.66 -2.37
N GLY A 55 11.41 -20.71 -1.33
CA GLY A 55 12.87 -20.68 -1.45
C GLY A 55 13.46 -19.31 -1.15
N HIS A 56 12.69 -18.22 -1.32
CA HIS A 56 13.14 -16.85 -1.07
C HIS A 56 12.41 -16.19 0.09
N CYS A 57 11.08 -16.23 0.09
CA CYS A 57 10.20 -15.60 1.08
C CYS A 57 8.92 -16.42 1.31
N TRP A 58 8.11 -15.99 2.28
CA TRP A 58 6.81 -16.59 2.60
C TRP A 58 5.69 -16.00 1.72
N SER A 59 5.23 -16.79 0.75
CA SER A 59 4.21 -16.41 -0.23
C SER A 59 2.80 -16.83 0.20
N ALA A 60 1.88 -15.86 0.24
CA ALA A 60 0.46 -16.11 0.46
C ALA A 60 -0.23 -16.70 -0.78
N GLU A 61 0.25 -16.37 -1.97
CA GLU A 61 -0.28 -16.88 -3.23
C GLU A 61 -0.06 -18.39 -3.36
N GLU A 62 1.11 -18.86 -2.95
CA GLU A 62 1.46 -20.29 -2.98
C GLU A 62 0.97 -21.06 -1.74
N GLY A 63 0.67 -20.35 -0.65
CA GLY A 63 0.37 -20.94 0.65
C GLY A 63 -0.80 -21.89 0.66
N GLU A 64 -1.95 -21.48 0.11
CA GLU A 64 -3.15 -22.32 0.06
C GLU A 64 -2.88 -23.58 -0.79
N MET A 65 -2.27 -23.41 -1.97
CA MET A 65 -1.97 -24.53 -2.86
C MET A 65 -1.01 -25.54 -2.21
N LEU A 66 0.05 -25.07 -1.57
CA LEU A 66 1.01 -25.94 -0.90
C LEU A 66 0.36 -26.65 0.30
N ALA A 67 -0.50 -25.98 1.05
CA ALA A 67 -1.20 -26.59 2.17
C ALA A 67 -2.04 -27.80 1.72
N HIS A 68 -2.87 -27.64 0.68
CA HIS A 68 -3.67 -28.74 0.13
C HIS A 68 -2.80 -29.85 -0.47
N ARG A 69 -1.72 -29.49 -1.17
CA ARG A 69 -0.78 -30.47 -1.72
C ARG A 69 -0.12 -31.29 -0.61
N LEU A 70 0.40 -30.64 0.43
CA LEU A 70 0.98 -31.30 1.60
C LEU A 70 -0.03 -32.17 2.35
N ALA A 71 -1.32 -31.80 2.37
CA ALA A 71 -2.36 -32.65 2.94
C ALA A 71 -2.57 -33.94 2.12
N HIS A 72 -2.54 -33.85 0.79
CA HIS A 72 -2.59 -35.02 -0.08
C HIS A 72 -1.33 -35.89 0.05
N GLU A 73 -0.15 -35.28 0.04
CA GLU A 73 1.14 -35.96 0.24
C GLU A 73 1.18 -36.63 1.63
N THR A 74 0.65 -35.97 2.65
CA THR A 74 0.53 -36.53 4.01
C THR A 74 -0.34 -37.78 4.02
N ALA A 75 -1.50 -37.74 3.36
CA ALA A 75 -2.38 -38.90 3.27
C ALA A 75 -1.73 -40.07 2.50
N GLN A 76 -1.05 -39.78 1.39
CA GLN A 76 -0.33 -40.79 0.60
C GLN A 76 0.86 -41.37 1.38
N GLY A 77 1.58 -40.53 2.11
CA GLY A 77 2.76 -40.88 2.90
C GLY A 77 2.48 -41.84 4.05
N ILE A 78 1.23 -41.95 4.53
CA ILE A 78 0.84 -42.93 5.57
C ILE A 78 1.12 -44.38 5.12
N ARG A 79 1.09 -44.67 3.81
CA ARG A 79 1.48 -45.99 3.30
C ARG A 79 2.98 -46.27 3.48
N ILE A 80 3.80 -45.23 3.31
CA ILE A 80 5.25 -45.32 3.51
C ILE A 80 5.54 -45.53 5.01
N GLU A 81 4.82 -44.81 5.88
CA GLU A 81 4.88 -45.00 7.34
C GLU A 81 4.53 -46.43 7.76
N ALA A 82 3.48 -47.01 7.18
CA ALA A 82 3.08 -48.40 7.44
C ALA A 82 4.15 -49.39 6.99
N GLN A 83 4.77 -49.18 5.82
CA GLN A 83 5.90 -50.00 5.35
C GLN A 83 7.11 -49.89 6.27
N ALA A 84 7.43 -48.70 6.78
CA ALA A 84 8.50 -48.50 7.74
C ALA A 84 8.25 -49.27 9.06
N LEU A 85 7.01 -49.32 9.54
CA LEU A 85 6.63 -50.16 10.69
C LEU A 85 6.80 -51.65 10.41
N VAL A 86 6.46 -52.13 9.21
CA VAL A 86 6.66 -53.53 8.82
C VAL A 86 8.15 -53.90 8.92
N GLU A 87 9.05 -53.05 8.42
CA GLU A 87 10.49 -53.33 8.56
C GLU A 87 11.01 -53.18 9.98
N HIS A 88 10.50 -52.22 10.74
CA HIS A 88 10.81 -52.11 12.15
C HIS A 88 10.41 -53.38 12.91
N ALA A 89 9.23 -53.94 12.62
CA ALA A 89 8.79 -55.19 13.21
C ALA A 89 9.70 -56.38 12.87
N LYS A 90 10.19 -56.48 11.62
CA LYS A 90 11.14 -57.55 11.25
C LYS A 90 12.46 -57.44 12.02
N ARG A 91 12.95 -56.21 12.26
CA ARG A 91 14.14 -55.98 13.09
C ARG A 91 13.89 -56.41 14.54
N LEU A 92 12.77 -55.98 15.14
CA LEU A 92 12.39 -56.38 16.51
C LEU A 92 12.29 -57.90 16.66
N ALA A 93 11.72 -58.60 15.68
CA ALA A 93 11.66 -60.07 15.69
C ALA A 93 13.05 -60.70 15.66
N SER A 94 13.96 -60.16 14.84
CA SER A 94 15.35 -60.62 14.74
C SER A 94 16.13 -60.38 16.04
N ASP A 95 15.80 -59.30 16.76
CA ASP A 95 16.38 -58.96 18.07
C ASP A 95 15.76 -59.77 19.24
N GLY A 96 14.89 -60.75 18.97
CA GLY A 96 14.23 -61.57 19.99
C GLY A 96 13.08 -60.87 20.73
N LYS A 97 12.63 -59.70 20.26
CA LYS A 97 11.52 -58.93 20.86
C LYS A 97 10.19 -59.28 20.21
N ALA A 98 9.75 -60.53 20.38
CA ALA A 98 8.58 -61.08 19.68
C ALA A 98 7.27 -60.30 19.94
N GLU A 99 7.00 -59.92 21.20
CA GLU A 99 5.79 -59.15 21.56
C GLU A 99 5.77 -57.77 20.89
N ALA A 100 6.87 -57.02 20.98
CA ALA A 100 6.99 -55.72 20.35
C ALA A 100 6.89 -55.81 18.81
N SER A 101 7.45 -56.86 18.20
CA SER A 101 7.27 -57.13 16.77
C SER A 101 5.82 -57.39 16.40
N ALA A 102 5.06 -58.12 17.22
CA ALA A 102 3.65 -58.41 16.94
C ALA A 102 2.82 -57.11 16.97
N MET A 103 3.02 -56.28 18.00
CA MET A 103 2.37 -54.97 18.12
C MET A 103 2.69 -54.04 16.95
N ALA A 104 3.95 -54.00 16.50
CA ALA A 104 4.36 -53.17 15.37
C ALA A 104 3.72 -53.63 14.03
N ARG A 105 3.52 -54.95 13.83
CA ARG A 105 2.81 -55.48 12.66
C ARG A 105 1.33 -55.14 12.68
N GLU A 106 0.66 -55.37 13.81
CA GLU A 106 -0.75 -55.02 14.00
C GLU A 106 -0.98 -53.52 13.72
N ARG A 107 -0.11 -52.66 14.26
CA ARG A 107 -0.16 -51.24 13.98
C ARG A 107 0.05 -50.91 12.49
N ALA A 108 0.94 -51.62 11.80
CA ALA A 108 1.17 -51.40 10.37
C ALA A 108 -0.09 -51.73 9.54
N ASP A 109 -0.77 -52.83 9.85
CA ASP A 109 -2.00 -53.26 9.17
C ASP A 109 -3.12 -52.23 9.38
N ASP A 110 -3.31 -51.76 10.61
CA ASP A 110 -4.26 -50.69 10.92
C ASP A 110 -3.94 -49.40 10.14
N LEU A 111 -2.66 -49.04 10.07
CA LEU A 111 -2.20 -47.84 9.39
C LEU A 111 -2.38 -47.91 7.87
N PHE A 112 -2.23 -49.10 7.27
CA PHE A 112 -2.61 -49.34 5.87
C PHE A 112 -4.10 -49.08 5.62
N GLY A 113 -4.96 -49.55 6.52
CA GLY A 113 -6.40 -49.27 6.48
C GLY A 113 -6.70 -47.77 6.61
N TRP A 114 -6.00 -47.09 7.53
CA TRP A 114 -6.12 -45.65 7.74
C TRP A 114 -5.69 -44.83 6.53
N ALA A 115 -4.63 -45.22 5.82
CA ALA A 115 -4.11 -44.49 4.66
C ALA A 115 -5.16 -44.29 3.56
N VAL A 116 -6.05 -45.27 3.36
CA VAL A 116 -7.15 -45.18 2.38
C VAL A 116 -8.16 -44.11 2.80
N GLN A 117 -8.46 -44.03 4.10
CA GLN A 117 -9.43 -43.08 4.65
C GLN A 117 -8.85 -41.65 4.73
N ALA A 118 -7.57 -41.52 5.04
CA ALA A 118 -6.90 -40.23 5.25
C ALA A 118 -6.92 -39.32 4.02
N GLY A 119 -7.03 -39.87 2.81
CA GLY A 119 -7.12 -39.12 1.55
C GLY A 119 -8.51 -38.55 1.25
N ASN A 120 -9.54 -38.88 2.03
CA ASN A 120 -10.89 -38.36 1.83
C ASN A 120 -10.92 -36.84 2.06
N ALA A 121 -11.64 -36.09 1.23
CA ALA A 121 -11.70 -34.63 1.30
C ALA A 121 -12.06 -34.09 2.70
N GLY A 122 -13.00 -34.74 3.40
CA GLY A 122 -13.34 -34.36 4.78
C GLY A 122 -12.16 -34.48 5.76
N ARG A 123 -11.31 -35.48 5.57
CA ARG A 123 -10.12 -35.73 6.40
C ARG A 123 -9.00 -34.75 6.08
N THR A 124 -8.76 -34.44 4.81
CA THR A 124 -7.73 -33.45 4.41
C THR A 124 -8.11 -32.04 4.85
N VAL A 125 -9.39 -31.67 4.77
CA VAL A 125 -9.91 -30.41 5.32
C VAL A 125 -9.77 -30.38 6.85
N ALA A 126 -10.14 -31.46 7.56
CA ALA A 126 -9.98 -31.53 9.01
C ALA A 126 -8.50 -31.47 9.45
N MET A 127 -7.62 -32.14 8.70
CA MET A 127 -6.17 -32.11 8.89
C MET A 127 -5.61 -30.68 8.80
N LEU A 128 -6.01 -29.92 7.78
CA LEU A 128 -5.62 -28.51 7.63
C LEU A 128 -6.22 -27.63 8.73
N ALA A 129 -7.50 -27.82 9.04
CA ALA A 129 -8.20 -27.05 10.05
C ALA A 129 -7.59 -27.19 11.44
N GLN A 130 -7.07 -28.37 11.79
CA GLN A 130 -6.35 -28.60 13.05
C GLN A 130 -4.88 -28.19 12.95
N GLY A 131 -4.20 -28.52 11.84
CA GLY A 131 -2.78 -28.26 11.62
C GLY A 131 -2.40 -26.79 11.69
N LYS A 132 -3.28 -25.89 11.22
CA LYS A 132 -3.04 -24.43 11.22
C LYS A 132 -2.72 -23.86 12.61
N HIS A 133 -3.21 -24.50 13.68
CA HIS A 133 -2.96 -24.03 15.05
C HIS A 133 -1.52 -24.30 15.50
N TYR A 134 -0.89 -25.36 14.99
CA TYR A 134 0.49 -25.74 15.31
C TYR A 134 1.52 -25.06 14.40
N MET A 135 1.11 -24.62 13.21
CA MET A 135 1.95 -23.86 12.28
C MET A 135 1.68 -22.35 12.34
N ARG A 136 1.06 -21.89 13.43
CA ARG A 136 0.63 -20.50 13.55
C ARG A 136 1.84 -19.56 13.67
N VAL A 137 1.81 -18.49 12.88
CA VAL A 137 2.66 -17.31 13.04
C VAL A 137 1.79 -16.10 13.38
N ALA A 138 2.23 -15.27 14.31
CA ALA A 138 1.54 -14.03 14.62
C ALA A 138 1.89 -12.95 13.56
N PRO A 139 0.97 -12.05 13.18
CA PRO A 139 1.25 -11.04 12.16
C PRO A 139 2.44 -10.11 12.47
N ASP A 140 2.73 -9.87 13.75
CA ASP A 140 3.89 -9.09 14.21
C ASP A 140 5.21 -9.86 14.18
N GLN A 141 5.17 -11.18 13.94
CA GLN A 141 6.34 -12.02 13.71
C GLN A 141 6.78 -12.05 12.25
N LEU A 142 5.90 -11.64 11.32
CA LEU A 142 6.21 -11.49 9.91
C LEU A 142 6.91 -10.14 9.67
N ASP A 143 7.90 -10.13 8.77
CA ASP A 143 8.59 -8.91 8.32
C ASP A 143 9.08 -8.03 9.48
N ARG A 144 9.66 -8.65 10.52
CA ARG A 144 10.09 -7.95 11.75
C ARG A 144 11.21 -6.96 11.50
N ASP A 145 12.18 -7.36 10.70
CA ASP A 145 13.34 -6.55 10.38
C ASP A 145 12.99 -5.53 9.28
N ARG A 146 12.75 -4.28 9.70
CA ARG A 146 12.40 -3.17 8.81
C ARG A 146 13.51 -2.78 7.85
N MET A 147 14.72 -3.29 8.04
CA MET A 147 15.89 -2.96 7.22
C MET A 147 16.32 -4.13 6.33
N ALA A 148 15.82 -5.34 6.56
CA ALA A 148 16.09 -6.47 5.68
C ALA A 148 15.37 -6.30 4.33
N ILE A 149 16.02 -6.66 3.23
CA ILE A 149 15.41 -6.67 1.90
C ILE A 149 15.68 -8.03 1.27
N THR A 150 14.64 -8.83 1.04
CA THR A 150 14.77 -10.06 0.27
C THR A 150 14.82 -9.75 -1.22
N LEU A 151 15.79 -10.34 -1.89
CA LEU A 151 16.16 -10.19 -3.30
C LEU A 151 16.23 -11.58 -3.93
N SER A 152 16.34 -11.67 -5.25
CA SER A 152 16.37 -12.98 -5.93
C SER A 152 17.60 -13.83 -5.60
N ASN A 153 18.69 -13.24 -5.11
CA ASN A 153 19.93 -13.93 -4.77
C ASN A 153 20.27 -13.96 -3.26
N GLY A 154 19.35 -13.52 -2.40
CA GLY A 154 19.50 -13.60 -0.96
C GLY A 154 18.70 -12.54 -0.21
N THR A 155 18.89 -12.48 1.10
CA THR A 155 18.34 -11.42 1.95
C THR A 155 19.46 -10.47 2.35
N LEU A 156 19.35 -9.21 1.91
CA LEU A 156 20.26 -8.15 2.27
C LEU A 156 19.94 -7.67 3.69
N LYS A 157 20.86 -7.89 4.63
CA LYS A 157 20.77 -7.35 5.99
C LYS A 157 21.51 -6.03 6.04
N ILE A 158 20.80 -4.97 6.42
CA ILE A 158 21.32 -3.61 6.45
C ILE A 158 21.44 -3.16 7.91
N ARG A 159 22.62 -2.71 8.32
CA ARG A 159 22.86 -2.23 9.69
C ARG A 159 23.65 -0.94 9.69
N ASP A 160 23.30 -0.05 10.62
CA ASP A 160 24.15 1.07 10.95
C ASP A 160 25.35 0.57 11.75
N CYS A 161 26.55 0.86 11.26
CA CYS A 161 27.80 0.62 11.97
C CYS A 161 28.46 1.97 12.25
N ALA A 162 28.31 2.44 13.49
CA ALA A 162 28.78 3.75 13.97
C ALA A 162 30.24 4.11 13.60
N SER A 163 31.11 3.12 13.35
CA SER A 163 32.51 3.33 12.95
C SER A 163 32.81 3.15 11.45
N ARG A 164 31.90 2.59 10.64
CA ARG A 164 32.14 2.22 9.23
C ARG A 164 31.06 2.70 8.26
N GLY A 165 30.02 3.39 8.73
CA GLY A 165 28.85 3.74 7.93
C GLY A 165 27.86 2.57 7.87
N VAL A 166 27.08 2.50 6.79
CA VAL A 166 26.06 1.46 6.61
C VAL A 166 26.69 0.19 6.05
N ASP A 167 26.47 -0.92 6.74
CA ASP A 167 26.91 -2.25 6.31
C ASP A 167 25.79 -2.97 5.54
N PHE A 168 26.13 -3.49 4.36
CA PHE A 168 25.24 -4.22 3.46
C PHE A 168 25.72 -5.66 3.34
N HIS A 169 25.09 -6.57 4.07
CA HIS A 169 25.51 -7.98 4.12
C HIS A 169 24.45 -8.89 3.48
N LEU A 170 24.77 -9.42 2.30
CA LEU A 170 23.92 -10.40 1.62
C LEU A 170 24.07 -11.76 2.30
N LYS A 171 22.95 -12.34 2.74
CA LYS A 171 22.88 -13.70 3.28
C LYS A 171 22.00 -14.56 2.39
N ASN A 172 22.19 -15.88 2.46
CA ASN A 172 21.24 -16.82 1.88
C ASN A 172 19.84 -16.59 2.46
N HIS A 173 18.82 -16.90 1.69
CA HIS A 173 17.44 -16.88 2.18
C HIS A 173 17.29 -17.84 3.36
N ASP A 174 16.64 -17.37 4.41
CA ASP A 174 16.38 -18.14 5.62
C ASP A 174 14.88 -18.08 5.94
N PRO A 175 14.15 -19.22 5.93
CA PRO A 175 12.75 -19.25 6.34
C PRO A 175 12.50 -18.62 7.71
N ALA A 176 13.49 -18.65 8.62
CA ALA A 176 13.39 -18.05 9.95
C ALA A 176 13.33 -16.51 9.94
N ASP A 177 13.71 -15.86 8.85
CA ASP A 177 13.56 -14.40 8.69
C ASP A 177 12.08 -13.97 8.62
N ALA A 178 11.18 -14.91 8.29
CA ALA A 178 9.72 -14.69 8.22
C ALA A 178 9.32 -13.49 7.33
N ILE A 179 10.09 -13.24 6.28
CA ILE A 179 9.83 -12.16 5.31
C ILE A 179 8.81 -12.65 4.28
N THR A 180 7.86 -11.79 3.91
CA THR A 180 6.75 -12.09 3.00
C THR A 180 6.85 -11.40 1.64
N ARG A 181 7.87 -10.54 1.46
CA ARG A 181 8.06 -9.71 0.28
C ARG A 181 9.44 -9.90 -0.33
N GLU A 182 9.52 -9.84 -1.64
CA GLU A 182 10.76 -9.94 -2.42
C GLU A 182 10.82 -8.78 -3.42
N ALA A 183 12.01 -8.19 -3.59
CA ALA A 183 12.27 -7.22 -4.65
C ALA A 183 12.64 -7.95 -5.96
N ALA A 184 12.33 -7.37 -7.12
CA ALA A 184 12.43 -8.10 -8.39
C ALA A 184 13.85 -8.13 -9.00
N VAL A 185 14.89 -7.85 -8.20
CA VAL A 185 16.27 -7.72 -8.66
C VAL A 185 17.22 -8.45 -7.71
N ALA A 186 18.40 -8.83 -8.21
CA ALA A 186 19.50 -9.33 -7.41
C ALA A 186 20.38 -8.18 -6.88
N TYR A 187 21.06 -8.40 -5.76
CA TYR A 187 22.14 -7.51 -5.32
C TYR A 187 23.47 -7.93 -5.94
N ASP A 188 24.09 -7.00 -6.67
CA ASP A 188 25.46 -7.10 -7.14
C ASP A 188 26.18 -5.79 -6.78
N PRO A 189 27.15 -5.79 -5.84
CA PRO A 189 27.80 -4.57 -5.38
C PRO A 189 28.60 -3.83 -6.48
N SER A 190 28.88 -4.49 -7.60
CA SER A 190 29.59 -3.90 -8.74
C SER A 190 28.67 -3.34 -9.83
N ALA A 191 27.37 -3.64 -9.76
CA ALA A 191 26.41 -3.23 -10.77
C ALA A 191 26.26 -1.70 -10.82
N GLN A 192 26.21 -1.18 -12.04
CA GLN A 192 26.08 0.24 -12.35
C GLN A 192 24.75 0.53 -13.03
N CYS A 193 24.32 1.78 -13.00
CA CYS A 193 23.08 2.24 -13.63
C CYS A 193 23.25 3.59 -14.37
N PRO A 194 24.14 3.67 -15.38
CA PRO A 194 24.43 4.93 -16.07
C PRO A 194 23.21 5.51 -16.80
N GLY A 195 22.38 4.67 -17.42
CA GLY A 195 21.14 5.09 -18.08
C GLY A 195 20.10 5.61 -17.09
N TRP A 196 19.97 4.96 -15.93
CA TRP A 196 19.13 5.45 -14.83
C TRP A 196 19.63 6.79 -14.29
N ARG A 197 20.92 6.93 -14.01
CA ARG A 197 21.49 8.20 -13.53
C ARG A 197 21.29 9.32 -14.56
N ALA A 198 21.47 9.03 -15.84
CA ALA A 198 21.17 9.98 -16.92
C ALA A 198 19.67 10.34 -16.99
N HIS A 199 18.77 9.37 -16.79
CA HIS A 199 17.33 9.62 -16.71
C HIS A 199 16.98 10.55 -15.54
N ILE A 200 17.50 10.27 -14.34
CA ILE A 200 17.28 11.12 -13.15
C ILE A 200 17.86 12.51 -13.35
N ALA A 201 19.09 12.64 -13.83
CA ALA A 201 19.69 13.96 -14.13
C ALA A 201 18.90 14.75 -15.19
N ARG A 202 18.23 14.06 -16.12
CA ARG A 202 17.32 14.68 -17.07
C ARG A 202 16.04 15.18 -16.40
N CYS A 203 15.41 14.38 -15.55
CA CYS A 203 14.14 14.73 -14.88
C CYS A 203 14.32 15.75 -13.75
N LEU A 204 15.43 15.65 -13.01
CA LEU A 204 15.80 16.45 -11.84
C LEU A 204 17.24 16.98 -12.03
N PRO A 205 17.44 18.02 -12.85
CA PRO A 205 18.78 18.54 -13.17
C PRO A 205 19.45 19.30 -12.02
N ASN A 206 18.68 19.72 -11.01
CA ASN A 206 19.24 20.30 -9.79
C ASN A 206 19.80 19.16 -8.92
N LEU A 207 21.11 19.20 -8.65
CA LEU A 207 21.81 18.14 -7.91
C LEU A 207 21.29 17.95 -6.49
N GLU A 208 20.98 19.02 -5.76
CA GLU A 208 20.40 18.91 -4.41
C GLU A 208 19.05 18.18 -4.45
N MET A 209 18.25 18.43 -5.50
CA MET A 209 16.98 17.74 -5.69
C MET A 209 17.15 16.29 -6.12
N SER A 210 18.11 15.97 -7.00
CA SER A 210 18.38 14.58 -7.39
C SER A 210 18.91 13.76 -6.22
N ASP A 211 19.78 14.33 -5.39
CA ASP A 211 20.34 13.67 -4.19
C ASP A 211 19.26 13.50 -3.12
N PHE A 212 18.40 14.51 -2.93
CA PHE A 212 17.24 14.40 -2.04
C PHE A 212 16.25 13.33 -2.53
N PHE A 213 16.01 13.26 -3.85
CA PHE A 213 15.17 12.22 -4.44
C PHE A 213 15.79 10.83 -4.25
N GLN A 214 17.10 10.68 -4.45
CA GLN A 214 17.82 9.42 -4.17
C GLN A 214 17.68 9.01 -2.71
N LYS A 215 17.87 9.93 -1.77
CA LYS A 215 17.63 9.72 -0.33
C LYS A 215 16.21 9.27 -0.04
N MET A 216 15.22 9.93 -0.64
CA MET A 216 13.81 9.59 -0.48
C MET A 216 13.50 8.17 -0.97
N ILE A 217 14.02 7.78 -2.13
CA ILE A 217 13.86 6.42 -2.66
C ILE A 217 14.60 5.40 -1.80
N GLY A 218 15.81 5.71 -1.35
CA GLY A 218 16.55 4.85 -0.41
C GLY A 218 15.81 4.63 0.90
N TYR A 219 15.27 5.69 1.50
CA TYR A 219 14.38 5.59 2.65
C TYR A 219 13.12 4.74 2.35
N ALA A 220 12.61 4.80 1.11
CA ALA A 220 11.51 3.95 0.64
C ALA A 220 11.81 2.46 0.64
N PHE A 221 13.08 2.04 0.57
CA PHE A 221 13.47 0.64 0.73
C PHE A 221 13.46 0.16 2.18
N SER A 222 13.39 1.05 3.17
CA SER A 222 13.19 0.67 4.58
C SER A 222 11.70 0.52 4.91
N GLY A 223 11.37 -0.24 5.96
CA GLY A 223 10.03 -0.28 6.58
C GLY A 223 9.81 0.83 7.61
N HIS A 224 10.68 1.85 7.66
CA HIS A 224 10.55 2.98 8.57
C HIS A 224 9.65 4.09 8.00
N VAL A 225 8.94 4.76 8.91
CA VAL A 225 8.06 5.91 8.68
C VAL A 225 8.42 7.11 9.57
N SER A 226 9.64 7.12 10.14
CA SER A 226 10.12 8.10 11.12
C SER A 226 10.12 9.54 10.60
N GLU A 227 10.30 9.75 9.30
CA GLU A 227 10.28 11.08 8.67
C GLU A 227 8.88 11.71 8.60
N GLN A 228 7.82 10.93 8.84
CA GLN A 228 6.43 11.37 8.73
C GLN A 228 6.13 12.10 7.40
N CYS A 229 6.61 11.57 6.27
CA CYS A 229 6.52 12.25 4.99
C CYS A 229 5.44 11.67 4.06
N PHE A 230 4.83 12.57 3.29
CA PHE A 230 3.94 12.33 2.16
C PHE A 230 4.53 13.07 0.95
N PHE A 231 4.97 12.33 -0.06
CA PHE A 231 5.68 12.90 -1.20
C PHE A 231 4.72 13.23 -2.34
N MET A 232 4.89 14.39 -2.96
CA MET A 232 4.18 14.80 -4.16
C MET A 232 5.17 15.03 -5.29
N LEU A 233 5.18 14.17 -6.32
CA LEU A 233 5.97 14.46 -7.52
C LEU A 233 5.16 15.42 -8.38
N GLN A 234 5.61 16.66 -8.50
CA GLN A 234 4.87 17.73 -9.16
C GLN A 234 5.53 18.12 -10.48
N GLY A 235 4.78 18.15 -11.58
CA GLY A 235 5.27 18.76 -12.81
C GLY A 235 4.20 18.84 -13.90
N PRO A 236 4.46 19.53 -15.02
CA PRO A 236 3.45 19.88 -16.03
C PRO A 236 3.02 18.70 -16.93
N GLY A 237 3.54 17.49 -16.68
CA GLY A 237 3.34 16.33 -17.55
C GLY A 237 4.43 16.22 -18.62
N GLN A 238 4.62 15.01 -19.15
CA GLN A 238 5.78 14.64 -19.99
C GLN A 238 7.14 15.00 -19.34
N ASP A 239 7.25 14.87 -18.03
CA ASP A 239 8.42 15.24 -17.22
C ASP A 239 9.17 14.02 -16.65
N GLY A 240 8.68 12.82 -16.97
CA GLY A 240 9.30 11.55 -16.59
C GLY A 240 8.86 11.00 -15.23
N LYS A 241 7.97 11.67 -14.48
CA LYS A 241 7.48 11.20 -13.16
C LYS A 241 6.98 9.75 -13.18
N SER A 242 6.06 9.45 -14.09
CA SER A 242 5.42 8.13 -14.16
C SER A 242 6.42 7.05 -14.56
N THR A 243 7.32 7.36 -15.49
CA THR A 243 8.41 6.47 -15.92
C THR A 243 9.40 6.19 -14.78
N THR A 244 9.84 7.23 -14.06
CA THR A 244 10.69 7.10 -12.87
C THR A 244 10.04 6.19 -11.83
N MET A 245 8.76 6.43 -11.51
CA MET A 245 8.05 5.66 -10.50
C MET A 245 7.74 4.23 -10.94
N ASN A 246 7.44 3.99 -12.23
CA ASN A 246 7.28 2.64 -12.79
C ASN A 246 8.55 1.81 -12.62
N ILE A 247 9.71 2.38 -12.95
CA ILE A 247 11.00 1.70 -12.82
C ILE A 247 11.28 1.36 -11.36
N ILE A 248 11.11 2.32 -10.44
CA ILE A 248 11.33 2.11 -9.00
C ILE A 248 10.39 1.02 -8.46
N ARG A 249 9.09 1.05 -8.82
CA ARG A 249 8.13 0.02 -8.42
C ARG A 249 8.57 -1.36 -8.89
N ARG A 250 9.03 -1.49 -10.14
CA ARG A 250 9.51 -2.77 -10.69
C ARG A 250 10.75 -3.26 -9.95
N VAL A 251 11.72 -2.40 -9.66
CA VAL A 251 12.92 -2.76 -8.88
C VAL A 251 12.53 -3.19 -7.45
N MET A 252 11.65 -2.45 -6.78
CA MET A 252 11.16 -2.76 -5.44
C MET A 252 10.29 -4.03 -5.38
N GLY A 253 9.73 -4.49 -6.51
CA GLY A 253 8.91 -5.70 -6.57
C GLY A 253 7.77 -5.69 -5.56
N GLY A 254 7.67 -6.75 -4.75
CA GLY A 254 6.64 -6.95 -3.74
C GLY A 254 6.62 -5.90 -2.61
N TYR A 255 7.67 -5.09 -2.46
CA TYR A 255 7.71 -4.00 -1.49
C TYR A 255 6.97 -2.73 -1.96
N ALA A 256 6.57 -2.65 -3.23
CA ALA A 256 5.85 -1.52 -3.77
C ALA A 256 4.40 -1.87 -4.15
N ALA A 257 3.48 -0.93 -3.96
CA ALA A 257 2.08 -1.07 -4.35
C ALA A 257 1.53 0.21 -4.99
N VAL A 258 0.46 0.06 -5.77
CA VAL A 258 -0.26 1.18 -6.39
C VAL A 258 -1.63 1.30 -5.73
N ALA A 259 -1.93 2.39 -5.02
CA ALA A 259 -3.24 2.61 -4.41
C ALA A 259 -4.14 3.50 -5.27
N ASP A 260 -5.46 3.36 -5.14
CA ASP A 260 -6.40 4.30 -5.76
C ASP A 260 -6.24 5.67 -5.08
N VAL A 261 -6.11 6.73 -5.89
CA VAL A 261 -5.96 8.09 -5.37
C VAL A 261 -7.09 8.46 -4.41
N LYS A 262 -8.32 7.97 -4.65
CA LYS A 262 -9.51 8.17 -3.80
C LYS A 262 -9.33 7.67 -2.37
N THR A 263 -8.36 6.79 -2.11
CA THR A 263 -8.02 6.34 -0.76
C THR A 263 -7.48 7.49 0.09
N PHE A 264 -6.75 8.42 -0.52
CA PHE A 264 -6.11 9.54 0.19
C PHE A 264 -6.86 10.87 0.07
N LEU A 265 -8.03 10.86 -0.59
CA LEU A 265 -8.86 12.04 -0.77
C LEU A 265 -9.99 12.10 0.26
N ASP A 266 -10.38 13.31 0.64
CA ASP A 266 -11.59 13.57 1.41
C ASP A 266 -12.79 13.47 0.46
N LEU A 267 -13.54 12.37 0.60
CA LEU A 267 -14.76 12.13 -0.18
C LEU A 267 -16.03 12.47 0.64
N GLY A 268 -15.90 13.16 1.77
CA GLY A 268 -16.99 13.42 2.71
C GLY A 268 -17.24 12.27 3.68
N GLN A 269 -18.47 12.22 4.23
CA GLN A 269 -18.84 11.26 5.29
C GLN A 269 -18.86 9.82 4.74
N ARG A 270 -17.80 9.07 5.02
CA ARG A 270 -17.81 7.60 4.97
C ARG A 270 -18.31 7.08 6.32
N SER A 271 -19.15 6.06 6.30
CA SER A 271 -19.59 5.41 7.53
C SER A 271 -18.40 4.60 8.09
N GLY A 272 -18.24 4.55 9.41
CA GLY A 272 -17.22 3.69 10.04
C GLY A 272 -17.40 2.19 9.73
N ALA A 273 -18.52 1.79 9.13
CA ALA A 273 -18.82 0.43 8.72
C ALA A 273 -18.37 0.10 7.29
N ASP A 274 -17.94 1.10 6.50
CA ASP A 274 -17.62 0.92 5.08
C ASP A 274 -16.35 0.05 4.91
N ALA A 275 -16.38 -0.83 3.91
CA ALA A 275 -15.21 -1.63 3.56
C ALA A 275 -14.08 -0.73 3.01
N SER A 276 -12.83 -1.05 3.35
CA SER A 276 -11.63 -0.33 2.90
C SER A 276 -10.62 -1.28 2.25
N PRO A 277 -11.01 -2.00 1.18
CA PRO A 277 -10.17 -3.03 0.56
C PRO A 277 -8.84 -2.48 0.05
N ASP A 278 -8.81 -1.21 -0.40
CA ASP A 278 -7.59 -0.57 -0.88
C ASP A 278 -6.58 -0.28 0.25
N LEU A 279 -7.03 0.00 1.48
CA LEU A 279 -6.14 0.07 2.65
C LEU A 279 -5.76 -1.32 3.15
N ALA A 280 -6.68 -2.30 3.07
CA ALA A 280 -6.44 -3.66 3.54
C ALA A 280 -5.32 -4.36 2.76
N ARG A 281 -5.24 -4.16 1.44
CA ARG A 281 -4.16 -4.70 0.59
C ARG A 281 -2.78 -4.07 0.84
N LEU A 282 -2.73 -2.92 1.50
CA LEU A 282 -1.48 -2.26 1.89
C LEU A 282 -0.94 -2.76 3.24
N SER A 283 -1.63 -3.73 3.85
CA SER A 283 -1.13 -4.43 5.04
C SER A 283 0.07 -5.34 4.73
N GLY A 284 0.82 -5.69 5.77
CA GLY A 284 2.11 -6.36 5.64
C GLY A 284 3.26 -5.38 5.36
N ASP A 285 4.32 -5.86 4.72
CA ASP A 285 5.54 -5.07 4.51
C ASP A 285 5.61 -4.35 3.17
N VAL A 286 4.55 -3.62 2.84
CA VAL A 286 4.60 -2.63 1.75
C VAL A 286 5.39 -1.42 2.25
N ARG A 287 6.37 -0.95 1.47
CA ARG A 287 7.31 0.13 1.83
C ARG A 287 7.20 1.37 0.94
N LEU A 288 6.66 1.21 -0.28
CA LEU A 288 6.32 2.31 -1.19
C LEU A 288 4.90 2.15 -1.70
N VAL A 289 4.08 3.19 -1.56
CA VAL A 289 2.75 3.27 -2.17
C VAL A 289 2.72 4.45 -3.11
N SER A 290 2.53 4.18 -4.39
CA SER A 290 2.30 5.23 -5.38
C SER A 290 0.82 5.38 -5.70
N CYS A 291 0.37 6.59 -5.98
CA CYS A 291 -0.96 6.83 -6.51
C CYS A 291 -0.92 7.80 -7.69
N SER A 292 -1.86 7.61 -8.61
CA SER A 292 -2.04 8.44 -9.79
C SER A 292 -2.55 9.83 -9.42
N GLU A 293 -2.59 10.71 -10.42
CA GLU A 293 -3.06 12.08 -10.26
C GLU A 293 -4.49 12.16 -9.72
N PRO A 294 -4.74 13.00 -8.69
CA PRO A 294 -6.09 13.27 -8.22
C PRO A 294 -6.88 14.13 -9.21
N PRO A 295 -8.22 14.02 -9.24
CA PRO A 295 -9.05 14.95 -9.99
C PRO A 295 -8.76 16.41 -9.60
N ARG A 296 -8.81 17.31 -10.59
CA ARG A 296 -8.59 18.73 -10.33
C ARG A 296 -9.55 19.25 -9.26
N GLY A 297 -9.00 19.95 -8.26
CA GLY A 297 -9.77 20.48 -7.13
C GLY A 297 -10.06 19.47 -6.01
N ALA A 298 -9.61 18.22 -6.13
CA ALA A 298 -9.73 17.23 -5.07
C ALA A 298 -9.07 17.70 -3.77
N LYS A 299 -9.62 17.27 -2.64
CA LYS A 299 -9.14 17.60 -1.29
C LYS A 299 -8.47 16.40 -0.64
N LEU A 300 -7.36 16.60 0.05
CA LEU A 300 -6.68 15.53 0.78
C LEU A 300 -7.42 15.15 2.07
N ASN A 301 -7.41 13.86 2.42
CA ASN A 301 -7.86 13.38 3.72
C ASN A 301 -6.73 13.54 4.75
N GLU A 302 -6.70 14.70 5.40
CA GLU A 302 -5.66 15.09 6.36
C GLU A 302 -5.55 14.15 7.56
N ALA A 303 -6.69 13.68 8.09
CA ALA A 303 -6.74 12.78 9.23
C ALA A 303 -6.09 11.43 8.88
N LEU A 304 -6.44 10.86 7.72
CA LEU A 304 -5.87 9.61 7.24
C LEU A 304 -4.37 9.76 6.96
N LEU A 305 -3.96 10.84 6.27
CA LEU A 305 -2.55 11.10 5.98
C LEU A 305 -1.71 11.21 7.27
N LYS A 306 -2.21 11.89 8.30
CA LYS A 306 -1.54 11.97 9.61
C LYS A 306 -1.44 10.61 10.28
N GLY A 307 -2.50 9.80 10.22
CA GLY A 307 -2.51 8.43 10.75
C GLY A 307 -1.45 7.56 10.09
N ILE A 308 -1.43 7.54 8.75
CA ILE A 308 -0.49 6.75 7.96
C ILE A 308 0.95 7.19 8.19
N THR A 309 1.24 8.48 7.95
CA THR A 309 2.61 9.01 8.08
C THR A 309 3.09 9.03 9.53
N GLY A 310 2.18 9.05 10.50
CA GLY A 310 2.52 8.97 11.92
C GLY A 310 2.94 7.58 12.39
N GLY A 311 2.69 6.53 11.59
CA GLY A 311 2.98 5.14 11.94
C GLY A 311 2.06 4.55 13.02
N ALA A 312 0.96 5.24 13.35
CA ALA A 312 -0.06 4.72 14.25
C ALA A 312 -0.80 3.55 13.58
N PRO A 313 -1.31 2.57 14.35
CA PRO A 313 -2.22 1.57 13.82
C PRO A 313 -3.41 2.22 13.09
N ILE A 314 -3.72 1.73 11.90
CA ILE A 314 -4.90 2.11 11.14
C ILE A 314 -5.82 0.90 11.01
N THR A 315 -7.12 1.15 11.04
CA THR A 315 -8.14 0.13 10.81
C THR A 315 -8.39 -0.05 9.33
N ALA A 316 -8.37 -1.28 8.85
CA ALA A 316 -8.73 -1.66 7.49
C ALA A 316 -9.72 -2.82 7.49
N ARG A 317 -10.51 -2.93 6.43
CA ARG A 317 -11.55 -3.96 6.31
C ARG A 317 -11.59 -4.53 4.90
N HIS A 318 -11.34 -5.83 4.77
CA HIS A 318 -11.61 -6.55 3.53
C HIS A 318 -13.12 -6.68 3.29
N LEU A 319 -13.51 -6.83 2.03
CA LEU A 319 -14.90 -7.10 1.68
C LEU A 319 -15.37 -8.40 2.37
N ASN A 320 -16.51 -8.34 3.06
CA ASN A 320 -17.12 -9.48 3.78
C ASN A 320 -16.23 -10.14 4.86
N ARG A 321 -15.29 -9.39 5.45
CA ARG A 321 -14.50 -9.85 6.61
C ARG A 321 -14.57 -8.85 7.76
N ASP A 322 -14.15 -9.31 8.93
CA ASP A 322 -14.00 -8.45 10.10
C ASP A 322 -12.89 -7.40 9.88
N PRO A 323 -13.05 -6.19 10.43
CA PRO A 323 -12.00 -5.19 10.41
C PRO A 323 -10.78 -5.67 11.21
N PHE A 324 -9.61 -5.22 10.81
CA PHE A 324 -8.34 -5.49 11.48
C PHE A 324 -7.49 -4.22 11.53
N GLU A 325 -6.47 -4.22 12.38
CA GLU A 325 -5.54 -3.12 12.52
C GLU A 325 -4.13 -3.52 12.10
N TYR A 326 -3.41 -2.59 11.48
CA TYR A 326 -1.99 -2.74 11.23
C TYR A 326 -1.29 -1.38 11.27
N SER A 327 0.02 -1.39 11.55
CA SER A 327 0.85 -0.18 11.49
C SER A 327 1.45 -0.03 10.09
N PRO A 328 1.21 1.10 9.38
CA PRO A 328 1.79 1.34 8.07
C PRO A 328 3.32 1.40 8.09
N ARG A 329 3.94 0.85 7.05
CA ARG A 329 5.41 0.84 6.84
C ARG A 329 5.83 1.58 5.56
N PHE A 330 4.84 2.02 4.79
CA PHE A 330 5.04 2.61 3.48
C PHE A 330 5.13 4.13 3.50
N LYS A 331 5.84 4.64 2.51
CA LYS A 331 5.83 6.05 2.13
C LYS A 331 4.85 6.22 0.98
N ILE A 332 4.03 7.25 1.03
CA ILE A 332 3.11 7.57 -0.06
C ILE A 332 3.79 8.54 -1.02
N VAL A 333 3.73 8.22 -2.31
CA VAL A 333 4.20 9.07 -3.42
C VAL A 333 3.03 9.32 -4.37
N MET A 334 2.52 10.55 -4.38
CA MET A 334 1.45 10.98 -5.26
C MET A 334 2.04 11.72 -6.45
N GLU A 335 1.73 11.28 -7.66
CA GLU A 335 2.05 12.03 -8.87
C GLU A 335 0.96 13.10 -9.08
N VAL A 336 1.34 14.38 -9.27
CA VAL A 336 0.38 15.48 -9.43
C VAL A 336 0.83 16.43 -10.55
N ASN A 337 -0.10 16.91 -11.38
CA ASN A 337 0.13 18.10 -12.20
C ASN A 337 -0.49 19.32 -11.50
N ASP A 338 -1.75 19.18 -11.05
CA ASP A 338 -2.41 20.15 -10.17
C ASP A 338 -2.37 19.69 -8.70
N ARG A 339 -1.98 20.59 -7.79
CA ARG A 339 -1.90 20.27 -6.36
C ARG A 339 -3.31 20.11 -5.77
N PRO A 340 -3.60 19.05 -4.98
CA PRO A 340 -4.88 18.91 -4.30
C PRO A 340 -5.06 20.01 -3.24
N ARG A 341 -6.27 20.21 -2.74
CA ARG A 341 -6.56 21.15 -1.67
C ARG A 341 -6.18 20.57 -0.31
N VAL A 342 -5.62 21.42 0.54
CA VAL A 342 -5.33 21.17 1.95
C VAL A 342 -5.99 22.30 2.72
N MET A 343 -6.74 21.99 3.78
CA MET A 343 -7.36 23.01 4.60
C MET A 343 -6.26 23.82 5.29
N GLY A 344 -6.20 25.11 4.97
CA GLY A 344 -5.21 26.01 5.54
C GLY A 344 -5.50 26.25 7.03
N GLY A 345 -4.74 25.61 7.91
CA GLY A 345 -4.83 25.86 9.36
C GLY A 345 -3.93 24.93 10.19
N ASP A 346 -3.70 23.71 9.73
CA ASP A 346 -2.98 22.69 10.50
C ASP A 346 -1.52 22.51 10.06
N ASP A 347 -0.58 23.08 10.83
CA ASP A 347 0.87 22.89 10.61
C ASP A 347 1.30 21.42 10.59
N GLY A 348 0.53 20.54 11.24
CA GLY A 348 0.76 19.11 11.26
C GLY A 348 0.64 18.45 9.90
N VAL A 349 -0.19 18.93 8.98
CA VAL A 349 -0.23 18.39 7.60
C VAL A 349 0.90 18.95 6.76
N TRP A 350 1.15 20.25 6.85
CA TRP A 350 2.19 20.93 6.07
C TRP A 350 3.59 20.40 6.35
N ARG A 351 3.89 20.03 7.60
CA ARG A 351 5.16 19.38 7.94
C ARG A 351 5.31 17.98 7.35
N ARG A 352 4.25 17.35 6.83
CA ARG A 352 4.30 15.99 6.25
C ARG A 352 4.40 16.05 4.73
N ILE A 353 3.85 17.08 4.10
CA ILE A 353 3.88 17.26 2.65
C ILE A 353 5.31 17.60 2.21
N VAL A 354 5.80 16.85 1.22
CA VAL A 354 7.10 17.03 0.59
C VAL A 354 6.91 17.07 -0.93
N PRO A 355 6.72 18.27 -1.52
CA PRO A 355 6.68 18.43 -2.96
C PRO A 355 8.08 18.25 -3.56
N ILE A 356 8.17 17.46 -4.63
CA ILE A 356 9.38 17.24 -5.41
C ILE A 356 9.12 17.80 -6.81
N PRO A 357 9.65 18.99 -7.14
CA PRO A 357 9.41 19.63 -8.44
C PRO A 357 10.16 18.93 -9.58
N PHE A 358 9.42 18.28 -10.47
CA PHE A 358 9.86 17.81 -11.79
C PHE A 358 9.60 18.94 -12.81
N THR A 359 10.53 19.90 -12.88
CA THR A 359 10.34 21.14 -13.64
C THR A 359 10.63 21.02 -15.13
N ARG A 360 11.33 19.95 -15.55
CA ARG A 360 11.73 19.77 -16.95
C ARG A 360 10.68 18.98 -17.73
N LYS A 361 10.18 19.58 -18.81
CA LYS A 361 9.41 18.86 -19.83
C LYS A 361 10.36 18.17 -20.82
N ILE A 362 10.14 16.88 -21.05
CA ILE A 362 10.88 16.06 -22.01
C ILE A 362 10.25 16.28 -23.39
N PRO A 363 11.02 16.71 -24.41
CA PRO A 363 10.52 16.87 -25.77
C PRO A 363 10.00 15.57 -26.38
N ASP A 364 8.97 15.64 -27.23
CA ASP A 364 8.34 14.45 -27.83
C ASP A 364 9.33 13.56 -28.61
N ASN A 365 10.33 14.17 -29.26
CA ASN A 365 11.38 13.46 -29.99
C ASN A 365 12.44 12.78 -29.09
N GLU A 366 12.43 13.06 -27.79
CA GLU A 366 13.31 12.44 -26.78
C GLU A 366 12.58 11.38 -25.93
N ILE A 367 11.30 11.12 -26.21
CA ILE A 367 10.48 10.12 -25.51
C ILE A 367 10.88 8.72 -26.01
N ASP A 368 11.65 8.02 -25.19
CA ASP A 368 11.94 6.59 -25.35
C ASP A 368 10.87 5.76 -24.62
N ARG A 369 9.96 5.13 -25.39
CA ARG A 369 8.90 4.28 -24.85
C ARG A 369 9.40 2.92 -24.34
N THR A 370 10.62 2.54 -24.68
CA THR A 370 11.25 1.29 -24.23
C THR A 370 12.11 1.49 -22.99
N LEU A 371 12.27 2.74 -22.53
CA LEU A 371 13.17 3.11 -21.45
C LEU A 371 12.91 2.33 -20.17
N GLU A 372 11.63 2.13 -19.81
CA GLU A 372 11.25 1.41 -18.60
C GLU A 372 11.73 -0.04 -18.62
N ASP A 373 11.39 -0.78 -19.68
CA ASP A 373 11.80 -2.18 -19.84
C ASP A 373 13.30 -2.30 -19.93
N ARG A 374 13.92 -1.48 -20.79
CA ARG A 374 15.37 -1.49 -21.00
C ARG A 374 16.13 -1.25 -19.70
N LEU A 375 15.77 -0.23 -18.92
CA LEU A 375 16.49 0.08 -17.68
C LEU A 375 16.27 -0.97 -16.59
N VAL A 376 15.05 -1.50 -16.44
CA VAL A 376 14.79 -2.55 -15.44
C VAL A 376 15.56 -3.82 -15.79
N GLU A 377 15.58 -4.22 -17.07
CA GLU A 377 16.25 -5.45 -17.52
C GLU A 377 17.78 -5.33 -17.50
N THR A 378 18.33 -4.17 -17.91
CA THR A 378 19.79 -4.02 -18.07
C THR A 378 20.48 -3.40 -16.86
N GLU A 379 19.78 -2.59 -16.06
CA GLU A 379 20.37 -1.82 -14.96
C GLU A 379 19.71 -2.07 -13.60
N GLY A 380 18.73 -2.99 -13.49
CA GLY A 380 17.97 -3.26 -12.25
C GLY A 380 18.81 -3.38 -10.97
N PRO A 381 19.85 -4.25 -10.92
CA PRO A 381 20.77 -4.35 -9.77
C PRO A 381 21.52 -3.04 -9.49
N GLY A 382 21.90 -2.28 -10.52
CA GLY A 382 22.54 -0.98 -10.37
C GLY A 382 21.59 0.09 -9.83
N ILE A 383 20.30 0.05 -10.21
CA ILE A 383 19.26 0.94 -9.69
C ILE A 383 19.01 0.65 -8.22
N LEU A 384 19.04 -0.63 -7.81
CA LEU A 384 19.04 -1.02 -6.40
C LEU A 384 20.25 -0.40 -5.68
N ASN A 385 21.47 -0.53 -6.21
CA ASN A 385 22.66 0.08 -5.59
C ASN A 385 22.52 1.60 -5.45
N TRP A 386 22.01 2.28 -6.48
CA TRP A 386 21.70 3.70 -6.41
C TRP A 386 20.69 4.02 -5.29
N ALA A 387 19.66 3.20 -5.09
CA ALA A 387 18.74 3.37 -3.97
C ALA A 387 19.40 3.08 -2.61
N LEU A 388 20.28 2.07 -2.51
CA LEU A 388 21.01 1.73 -1.29
C LEU A 388 22.01 2.83 -0.89
N GLU A 389 22.67 3.48 -1.85
CA GLU A 389 23.43 4.71 -1.62
C GLU A 389 22.53 5.81 -1.00
N GLY A 390 21.31 5.97 -1.52
CA GLY A 390 20.29 6.86 -0.94
C GLY A 390 19.88 6.50 0.47
N LEU A 391 19.75 5.20 0.76
CA LEU A 391 19.42 4.69 2.08
C LEU A 391 20.54 4.99 3.06
N ALA A 392 21.80 4.82 2.64
CA ALA A 392 22.96 5.15 3.47
C ALA A 392 23.04 6.65 3.76
N MET A 393 22.78 7.51 2.76
CA MET A 393 22.67 8.95 2.96
C MET A 393 21.57 9.28 3.99
N TRP A 394 20.37 8.71 3.84
CA TRP A 394 19.27 8.92 4.78
C TRP A 394 19.60 8.46 6.21
N MET A 395 20.24 7.30 6.37
CA MET A 395 20.64 6.82 7.71
C MET A 395 21.64 7.75 8.40
N ALA A 396 22.51 8.42 7.63
CA ALA A 396 23.52 9.31 8.17
C ALA A 396 22.97 10.68 8.61
N GLU A 397 22.04 11.26 7.85
CA GLU A 397 21.62 12.66 8.07
C GLU A 397 20.10 12.88 8.15
N GLY A 398 19.30 11.84 7.93
CA GLY A 398 17.84 11.92 7.80
C GLY A 398 17.40 12.59 6.49
N LEU A 399 16.12 12.95 6.40
CA LEU A 399 15.55 13.56 5.19
C LEU A 399 15.53 15.09 5.27
N VAL A 400 16.72 15.70 5.28
CA VAL A 400 16.88 17.17 5.30
C VAL A 400 16.34 17.77 4.00
N ARG A 401 15.30 18.60 4.12
CA ARG A 401 14.65 19.24 2.96
C ARG A 401 15.56 20.31 2.34
N PRO A 402 15.89 20.21 1.04
CA PRO A 402 16.62 21.25 0.33
C PRO A 402 15.73 22.47 0.09
N GLU A 403 16.33 23.60 -0.28
CA GLU A 403 15.60 24.87 -0.45
C GLU A 403 14.45 24.79 -1.46
N PRO A 404 14.59 24.14 -2.64
CA PRO A 404 13.48 24.05 -3.60
C PRO A 404 12.24 23.32 -3.04
N VAL A 405 12.41 22.37 -2.11
CA VAL A 405 11.29 21.72 -1.42
C VAL A 405 10.62 22.69 -0.44
N ARG A 406 11.42 23.48 0.30
CA ARG A 406 10.89 24.47 1.27
C ARG A 406 10.11 25.57 0.57
N GLU A 407 10.66 26.10 -0.52
CA GLU A 407 9.99 27.06 -1.39
C GLU A 407 8.69 26.48 -1.94
N ALA A 408 8.72 25.24 -2.47
CA ALA A 408 7.52 24.59 -3.00
C ALA A 408 6.43 24.37 -1.94
N VAL A 409 6.78 24.06 -0.69
CA VAL A 409 5.84 23.98 0.44
C VAL A 409 5.26 25.36 0.77
N ALA A 410 6.10 26.40 0.85
CA ALA A 410 5.65 27.76 1.13
C ALA A 410 4.67 28.27 0.06
N ASP A 411 5.01 28.06 -1.21
CA ASP A 411 4.16 28.40 -2.36
C ASP A 411 2.84 27.64 -2.34
N TYR A 412 2.90 26.34 -2.04
CA TYR A 412 1.70 25.51 -1.95
C TYR A 412 0.79 25.99 -0.82
N ARG A 413 1.34 26.25 0.37
CA ARG A 413 0.59 26.78 1.51
C ARG A 413 -0.04 28.14 1.22
N ALA A 414 0.67 29.02 0.53
CA ALA A 414 0.14 30.32 0.11
C ALA A 414 -1.00 30.18 -0.93
N ALA A 415 -0.85 29.26 -1.88
CA ALA A 415 -1.86 29.00 -2.91
C ALA A 415 -3.12 28.32 -2.35
N SER A 416 -2.98 27.42 -1.36
CA SER A 416 -4.08 26.75 -0.66
C SER A 416 -4.84 27.66 0.32
N ASN A 417 -4.45 28.93 0.43
CA ASN A 417 -5.21 29.90 1.20
C ASN A 417 -6.56 30.20 0.50
N PRO A 418 -7.71 30.04 1.19
CA PRO A 418 -9.04 30.27 0.62
C PRO A 418 -9.22 31.64 -0.04
N PHE A 419 -8.40 32.62 0.34
CA PHE A 419 -8.33 33.92 -0.32
C PHE A 419 -8.14 33.82 -1.84
N SER A 420 -7.24 32.95 -2.31
CA SER A 420 -6.90 32.85 -3.72
C SER A 420 -8.08 32.35 -4.55
N GLU A 421 -8.76 31.33 -4.06
CA GLU A 421 -9.92 30.75 -4.71
C GLU A 421 -11.10 31.72 -4.72
N TRP A 422 -11.42 32.32 -3.57
CA TRP A 422 -12.42 33.38 -3.49
C TRP A 422 -12.12 34.54 -4.45
N PHE A 423 -10.87 34.99 -4.52
CA PHE A 423 -10.52 36.12 -5.38
C PHE A 423 -10.74 35.81 -6.87
N TYR A 424 -10.47 34.58 -7.32
CA TYR A 424 -10.77 34.17 -8.70
C TYR A 424 -12.27 33.95 -8.94
N ASP A 425 -12.98 33.38 -7.97
CA ASP A 425 -14.39 33.04 -8.09
C ASP A 425 -15.29 34.28 -8.02
N ARG A 426 -15.04 35.17 -7.06
CA ARG A 426 -15.92 36.28 -6.68
C ARG A 426 -15.46 37.64 -7.17
N CYS A 427 -14.20 37.81 -7.56
CA CYS A 427 -13.69 39.11 -7.99
C CYS A 427 -13.34 39.15 -9.48
N GLU A 428 -13.51 40.30 -10.10
CA GLU A 428 -12.98 40.63 -11.43
C GLU A 428 -11.97 41.77 -11.33
N ARG A 429 -10.93 41.72 -12.18
CA ARG A 429 -9.94 42.79 -12.27
C ARG A 429 -10.40 43.87 -13.24
N ASP A 430 -10.49 45.09 -12.75
CA ASP A 430 -10.75 46.29 -13.55
C ASP A 430 -9.96 47.46 -12.94
N GLU A 431 -9.00 47.99 -13.70
CA GLU A 431 -8.10 49.08 -13.30
C GLU A 431 -8.83 50.38 -12.91
N ARG A 432 -10.06 50.54 -13.38
CA ARG A 432 -10.95 51.68 -13.12
C ARG A 432 -11.95 51.40 -12.00
N ALA A 433 -12.08 50.14 -11.57
CA ALA A 433 -12.94 49.76 -10.47
C ALA A 433 -12.33 50.10 -9.10
N GLU A 434 -13.20 50.43 -8.17
CA GLU A 434 -12.89 50.63 -6.77
C GLU A 434 -13.98 49.97 -5.93
N GLU A 435 -13.58 49.06 -5.05
CA GLU A 435 -14.49 48.32 -4.18
C GLU A 435 -14.15 48.58 -2.71
N SER A 436 -15.15 48.53 -1.84
CA SER A 436 -14.96 48.72 -0.41
C SER A 436 -14.23 47.53 0.21
N ALA A 437 -13.17 47.79 0.98
CA ALA A 437 -12.39 46.72 1.63
C ALA A 437 -13.25 45.92 2.63
N ALA A 438 -14.26 46.56 3.23
CA ALA A 438 -15.20 45.91 4.12
C ALA A 438 -16.16 44.99 3.37
N ASP A 439 -16.59 45.39 2.16
CA ASP A 439 -17.51 44.59 1.34
C ASP A 439 -16.80 43.38 0.73
N LEU A 440 -15.57 43.56 0.26
CA LEU A 440 -14.70 42.45 -0.15
C LEU A 440 -14.48 41.44 0.98
N TYR A 441 -14.18 41.90 2.20
CA TYR A 441 -13.95 40.97 3.32
C TYR A 441 -15.23 40.27 3.76
N ARG A 442 -16.36 40.98 3.75
CA ARG A 442 -17.68 40.40 4.06
C ARG A 442 -18.05 39.31 3.06
N ASP A 443 -17.90 39.58 1.77
CA ASP A 443 -18.14 38.60 0.71
C ASP A 443 -17.23 37.38 0.87
N TYR A 444 -15.96 37.60 1.18
CA TYR A 444 -15.00 36.54 1.48
C TYR A 444 -15.41 35.68 2.67
N GLN A 445 -15.86 36.29 3.76
CA GLN A 445 -16.36 35.55 4.93
C GLN A 445 -17.59 34.72 4.58
N THR A 446 -18.56 35.28 3.87
CA THR A 446 -19.75 34.56 3.42
C THR A 446 -19.41 33.41 2.47
N TRP A 447 -18.48 33.63 1.55
CA TRP A 447 -17.98 32.58 0.64
C TRP A 447 -17.24 31.48 1.41
N CYS A 448 -16.43 31.85 2.42
CA CYS A 448 -15.75 30.89 3.29
C CYS A 448 -16.75 30.05 4.08
N GLU A 449 -17.77 30.68 4.68
CA GLU A 449 -18.84 29.99 5.41
C GLU A 449 -19.58 29.00 4.52
N ALA A 450 -19.96 29.41 3.30
CA ALA A 450 -20.62 28.53 2.33
C ALA A 450 -19.74 27.37 1.85
N GLY A 451 -18.42 27.59 1.72
CA GLY A 451 -17.43 26.58 1.34
C GLY A 451 -16.83 25.79 2.49
N ASN A 452 -17.28 26.04 3.73
CA ASN A 452 -16.71 25.49 4.96
C ASN A 452 -15.18 25.73 5.10
N TYR A 453 -14.72 26.90 4.67
CA TYR A 453 -13.37 27.40 4.88
C TYR A 453 -13.27 28.28 6.12
N GLU A 454 -12.12 28.27 6.79
CA GLU A 454 -11.83 29.23 7.84
C GLU A 454 -11.26 30.52 7.21
N PRO A 455 -11.91 31.69 7.39
CA PRO A 455 -11.46 32.92 6.77
C PRO A 455 -10.16 33.40 7.43
N ILE A 456 -9.19 33.83 6.62
CA ILE A 456 -8.00 34.52 7.15
C ILE A 456 -8.38 35.84 7.84
N SER A 457 -7.53 36.30 8.77
CA SER A 457 -7.76 37.56 9.47
C SER A 457 -7.85 38.75 8.50
N ASN A 458 -8.61 39.79 8.89
CA ASN A 458 -8.78 40.99 8.08
C ASN A 458 -7.43 41.65 7.70
N THR A 459 -6.45 41.60 8.61
CA THR A 459 -5.08 42.07 8.33
C THR A 459 -4.38 41.24 7.25
N ALA A 460 -4.47 39.91 7.33
CA ALA A 460 -3.89 39.01 6.33
C ALA A 460 -4.60 39.13 4.98
N PHE A 461 -5.93 39.26 4.98
CA PHE A 461 -6.75 39.55 3.80
C PHE A 461 -6.33 40.85 3.12
N GLY A 462 -6.15 41.91 3.92
CA GLY A 462 -5.68 43.18 3.42
C GLY A 462 -4.27 43.14 2.81
N ARG A 463 -3.37 42.31 3.35
CA ARG A 463 -2.05 42.07 2.78
C ARG A 463 -2.14 41.28 1.46
N ALA A 464 -2.93 40.21 1.43
CA ALA A 464 -3.13 39.37 0.26
C ALA A 464 -3.73 40.12 -0.94
N LEU A 465 -4.63 41.09 -0.69
CA LEU A 465 -5.09 42.03 -1.72
C LEU A 465 -3.95 42.93 -2.23
N GLY A 466 -3.10 43.43 -1.33
CA GLY A 466 -1.94 44.25 -1.69
C GLY A 466 -0.92 43.51 -2.56
N ASP A 467 -0.62 42.26 -2.22
CA ASP A 467 0.30 41.40 -2.98
C ASP A 467 -0.21 41.13 -4.42
N ARG A 468 -1.53 41.20 -4.63
CA ARG A 468 -2.18 41.16 -5.95
C ARG A 468 -2.34 42.54 -6.60
N GLN A 469 -1.54 43.53 -6.20
CA GLN A 469 -1.59 44.90 -6.74
C GLN A 469 -2.98 45.57 -6.62
N VAL A 470 -3.83 45.12 -5.69
CA VAL A 470 -5.10 45.78 -5.39
C VAL A 470 -4.85 46.89 -4.37
N ILE A 471 -4.71 48.10 -4.89
CA ILE A 471 -4.13 49.24 -4.19
C ILE A 471 -5.10 49.75 -3.12
N ARG A 472 -4.59 49.88 -1.88
CA ARG A 472 -5.32 50.48 -0.78
C ARG A 472 -5.44 51.99 -0.97
N ARG A 473 -6.66 52.52 -0.94
CA ARG A 473 -6.96 53.95 -0.94
C ARG A 473 -7.80 54.33 0.27
N LYS A 474 -7.51 55.50 0.87
CA LYS A 474 -8.37 56.08 1.91
C LYS A 474 -9.44 56.95 1.25
N GLY A 475 -10.71 56.66 1.53
CA GLY A 475 -11.86 57.48 1.12
C GLY A 475 -12.30 58.46 2.21
N ALA A 476 -13.38 59.19 1.94
CA ALA A 476 -14.01 60.08 2.92
C ALA A 476 -14.54 59.30 4.13
N GLY A 477 -14.48 59.91 5.32
CA GLY A 477 -15.00 59.29 6.56
C GLY A 477 -14.21 58.10 7.08
N GLY A 478 -12.95 57.92 6.67
CA GLY A 478 -12.08 56.84 7.17
C GLY A 478 -12.31 55.47 6.53
N ARG A 479 -13.22 55.36 5.55
CA ARG A 479 -13.44 54.13 4.78
C ARG A 479 -12.22 53.79 3.94
N ILE A 480 -11.92 52.49 3.86
CA ILE A 480 -10.81 51.96 3.06
C ILE A 480 -11.38 51.33 1.81
N PHE A 481 -10.87 51.76 0.66
CA PHE A 481 -11.21 51.24 -0.65
C PHE A 481 -10.01 50.52 -1.28
N ARG A 482 -10.33 49.66 -2.24
CA ARG A 482 -9.41 48.80 -2.97
C ARG A 482 -9.60 49.04 -4.46
N ARG A 483 -8.59 49.62 -5.10
CA ARG A 483 -8.62 49.93 -6.53
C ARG A 483 -8.02 48.79 -7.36
N GLY A 484 -8.58 48.55 -8.55
CA GLY A 484 -8.13 47.51 -9.48
C GLY A 484 -8.95 46.22 -9.40
N VAL A 485 -10.04 46.22 -8.64
CA VAL A 485 -10.91 45.05 -8.42
C VAL A 485 -12.35 45.50 -8.18
N ARG A 486 -13.32 44.66 -8.56
CA ARG A 486 -14.68 44.67 -8.02
C ARG A 486 -15.21 43.26 -7.81
N LEU A 487 -16.28 43.13 -7.02
CA LEU A 487 -17.02 41.89 -6.93
C LEU A 487 -17.77 41.65 -8.25
N LYS A 488 -17.79 40.40 -8.73
CA LYS A 488 -18.62 40.01 -9.87
C LYS A 488 -20.08 40.19 -9.51
N SER A 489 -20.89 40.71 -10.43
CA SER A 489 -22.34 40.76 -10.25
C SER A 489 -22.88 39.33 -10.24
N HIS A 490 -23.26 38.83 -9.07
CA HIS A 490 -24.12 37.66 -9.00
C HIS A 490 -25.55 38.11 -9.28
N ASP A 491 -26.13 37.64 -10.38
CA ASP A 491 -27.58 37.42 -10.42
C ASP A 491 -27.89 36.34 -9.38
N TYR A 492 -28.09 36.78 -8.14
CA TYR A 492 -28.65 35.98 -7.07
C TYR A 492 -30.15 35.87 -7.35
N ASP A 493 -30.56 34.80 -8.03
CA ASP A 493 -31.96 34.38 -8.12
C ASP A 493 -32.30 33.53 -6.88
N PRO A 494 -33.12 34.03 -5.94
CA PRO A 494 -33.48 33.28 -4.73
C PRO A 494 -34.44 32.10 -5.03
N THR A 495 -34.84 31.88 -6.29
CA THR A 495 -35.81 30.85 -6.65
C THR A 495 -35.23 29.62 -7.37
N ALA A 496 -33.92 29.59 -7.64
CA ALA A 496 -33.27 28.40 -8.21
C ALA A 496 -32.90 27.36 -7.13
N GLY A 497 -33.90 26.94 -6.36
CA GLY A 497 -33.85 25.73 -5.55
C GLY A 497 -34.22 24.52 -6.41
N SER A 498 -33.31 23.53 -6.49
CA SER A 498 -33.63 22.11 -6.70
C SER A 498 -34.72 21.78 -7.72
N SER A 499 -34.37 21.64 -9.00
CA SER A 499 -35.18 20.85 -9.93
C SER A 499 -34.94 19.36 -9.69
N ALA A 500 -35.65 18.80 -8.71
CA ALA A 500 -35.99 17.39 -8.67
C ALA A 500 -37.50 17.28 -8.96
N PRO A 501 -37.95 16.38 -9.84
CA PRO A 501 -39.37 16.24 -10.12
C PRO A 501 -40.07 15.58 -8.92
N SER A 502 -41.05 16.27 -8.34
CA SER A 502 -41.96 15.68 -7.35
C SER A 502 -43.14 15.00 -8.07
N PRO A 503 -43.69 13.90 -7.50
CA PRO A 503 -44.73 13.10 -8.14
C PRO A 503 -46.10 13.76 -7.99
N ASP A 504 -46.84 13.82 -9.09
CA ASP A 504 -48.23 14.28 -9.12
C ASP A 504 -49.13 13.44 -8.20
N LYS A 505 -49.85 14.13 -7.31
CA LYS A 505 -51.07 13.60 -6.67
C LYS A 505 -52.26 13.92 -7.58
N PRO A 506 -53.17 12.97 -7.84
CA PRO A 506 -54.31 13.21 -8.70
C PRO A 506 -55.43 13.97 -7.97
N PRO A 507 -56.28 14.74 -8.68
CA PRO A 507 -57.44 15.39 -8.09
C PRO A 507 -58.62 14.41 -7.95
N MET A 508 -59.33 14.51 -6.83
CA MET A 508 -60.69 13.96 -6.70
C MET A 508 -61.70 14.95 -7.29
N GLN A 509 -62.57 14.48 -8.19
CA GLN A 509 -64.03 14.45 -8.00
C GLN A 509 -64.76 13.87 -9.22
N GLY A 510 -65.62 12.87 -8.98
CA GLY A 510 -67.01 12.94 -9.44
C GLY A 510 -67.43 12.27 -10.76
N SER A 511 -67.84 11.01 -10.64
CA SER A 511 -69.05 10.41 -11.23
C SER A 511 -68.98 9.62 -12.55
N MET A 512 -69.65 8.45 -12.44
CA MET A 512 -70.44 7.71 -13.44
C MET A 512 -69.79 6.51 -14.16
N LEU A 513 -70.21 5.33 -13.65
CA LEU A 513 -70.73 4.16 -14.37
C LEU A 513 -69.75 3.21 -15.09
N GLY A 514 -69.87 1.90 -14.76
CA GLY A 514 -69.66 0.81 -15.71
C GLY A 514 -68.76 -0.34 -15.26
N ASP A 515 -69.36 -1.29 -14.54
CA ASP A 515 -69.29 -2.75 -14.71
C ASP A 515 -67.97 -3.55 -14.58
N ASP A 516 -68.04 -4.48 -13.60
CA ASP A 516 -67.65 -5.90 -13.62
C ASP A 516 -66.22 -6.34 -14.00
N TYR A 517 -65.45 -6.74 -12.98
CA TYR A 517 -64.63 -7.97 -13.07
C TYR A 517 -64.22 -8.53 -11.69
N ASP A 518 -64.51 -9.82 -11.46
CA ASP A 518 -64.31 -10.61 -10.23
C ASP A 518 -62.96 -11.37 -10.24
N PRO A 519 -62.11 -11.28 -9.19
CA PRO A 519 -60.80 -11.95 -9.17
C PRO A 519 -60.74 -13.19 -8.25
N TYR A 520 -61.73 -14.10 -8.30
CA TYR A 520 -61.61 -15.46 -7.73
C TYR A 520 -61.92 -16.60 -8.72
N ALA A 521 -61.25 -16.61 -9.88
CA ALA A 521 -61.26 -17.77 -10.78
C ALA A 521 -59.85 -18.38 -10.90
N MET A 522 -59.59 -19.32 -9.97
CA MET A 522 -58.52 -20.35 -9.87
C MET A 522 -57.05 -19.96 -10.04
#